data_AF-E6QMW0-F1
#
_entry.id   AF-E6QMW0-F1
#
_cell.length_a   1.000
_cell.length_b   1.000
_cell.length_c   1.000
_cell.angle_alpha   90.00
_cell.angle_beta   90.00
_cell.angle_gamma   90.00
#
_symmetry.space_group_name_H-M   'P 1'
#
loop_
_entity.id
_entity.type
_entity.pdbx_description
1 polymer ?
#
loop_
_entity_poly.entity_id
_entity_poly.type
_entity_poly.pdbx_seq_one_letter_code
_entity_poly.pdbx_strand_id
1 'polypeptide(L)'
;MLLKPIPPAELFDLHVSEHAQGMRMAAGVSDDAFRKTYAPHLLRLARVVQRLPLSPNAFPLPDGAIRCASYGCLLALRLAQNAIFAPDAGSALRRELTPQYRFAVFAAALGTIYVDVYRNVRVKVGGNSWDVLNELPLHDAASLACGEYAIAWQPDGLLSANPQLDAMVFMSAFPPGFWHRFHLRVLQDMALALSPAKNALSETPMQKLIRTAREKVFELESSRIAQNAERIQDIPMADSQDATGMAAPGKDNGSEAPAASTPKSQLKPTHADRVMAPASEAINDPVQNMPLKARQFFQALMMDEQWPQMREKIIVNKDYISMPFTFFGRYGQPMTQAVEMLKTMDLLIEKKEKEVRLVPQLASVLKLV
;
A
#
# COMPACT_ATOMS: atom_id res chain seq x y z
N MET A 1 -11.10 -15.46 2.20
CA MET A 1 -10.50 -16.52 1.35
C MET A 1 -9.05 -16.73 1.78
N LEU A 2 -8.59 -17.98 1.87
CA LEU A 2 -7.21 -18.32 2.27
C LEU A 2 -6.40 -18.63 1.01
N LEU A 3 -5.20 -18.06 0.90
CA LEU A 3 -4.34 -18.17 -0.28
C LEU A 3 -2.90 -18.49 0.12
N LYS A 4 -2.18 -19.15 -0.78
CA LYS A 4 -0.74 -19.43 -0.66
C LYS A 4 0.06 -18.43 -1.51
N PRO A 5 1.20 -17.94 -1.01
CA PRO A 5 2.12 -17.16 -1.83
C PRO A 5 2.68 -18.04 -2.94
N ILE A 6 3.00 -17.43 -4.07
CA ILE A 6 3.68 -18.09 -5.19
C ILE A 6 4.93 -17.30 -5.56
N PRO A 7 5.97 -17.94 -6.12
CA PRO A 7 7.16 -17.26 -6.59
C PRO A 7 6.79 -16.06 -7.49
N PRO A 8 7.32 -14.85 -7.22
CA PRO A 8 6.95 -13.66 -8.00
C PRO A 8 7.25 -13.79 -9.50
N ALA A 9 8.29 -14.55 -9.86
CA ALA A 9 8.63 -14.85 -11.24
C ALA A 9 7.54 -15.69 -11.93
N GLU A 10 6.97 -16.67 -11.24
CA GLU A 10 5.88 -17.50 -11.77
C GLU A 10 4.61 -16.67 -12.01
N LEU A 11 4.27 -15.77 -11.07
CA LEU A 11 3.13 -14.86 -11.25
C LEU A 11 3.36 -13.87 -12.40
N PHE A 12 4.61 -13.41 -12.56
CA PHE A 12 5.01 -12.58 -13.69
C PHE A 12 4.85 -13.34 -15.01
N ASP A 13 5.33 -14.57 -15.09
CA ASP A 13 5.23 -15.38 -16.31
C ASP A 13 3.78 -15.69 -16.68
N LEU A 14 2.94 -15.95 -15.67
CA LEU A 14 1.53 -16.29 -15.89
C LEU A 14 0.69 -15.11 -16.43
N HIS A 15 0.96 -13.88 -15.97
CA HIS A 15 0.06 -12.74 -16.25
C HIS A 15 0.72 -11.57 -16.97
N VAL A 16 2.04 -11.44 -16.91
CA VAL A 16 2.79 -10.28 -17.41
C VAL A 16 3.51 -10.58 -18.72
N SER A 17 4.04 -11.78 -18.89
CA SER A 17 4.84 -12.15 -20.08
C SER A 17 4.10 -11.97 -21.41
N GLU A 18 2.79 -12.22 -21.46
CA GLU A 18 1.95 -11.96 -22.65
C GLU A 18 1.98 -10.48 -23.08
N HIS A 19 1.97 -9.56 -22.12
CA HIS A 19 1.88 -8.12 -22.38
C HIS A 19 3.25 -7.42 -22.40
N ALA A 20 4.30 -8.07 -21.90
CA ALA A 20 5.63 -7.49 -21.74
C ALA A 20 6.24 -6.98 -23.05
N GLN A 21 6.13 -7.76 -24.13
CA GLN A 21 6.61 -7.32 -25.46
C GLN A 21 5.84 -6.09 -25.95
N GLY A 22 4.52 -6.06 -25.74
CA GLY A 22 3.69 -4.90 -26.07
C GLY A 22 4.08 -3.66 -25.29
N MET A 23 4.34 -3.80 -23.98
CA MET A 23 4.79 -2.69 -23.12
C MET A 23 6.14 -2.14 -23.57
N ARG A 24 7.09 -3.03 -23.89
CA ARG A 24 8.41 -2.63 -24.40
C ARG A 24 8.29 -1.80 -25.68
N MET A 25 7.50 -2.27 -26.64
CA MET A 25 7.28 -1.57 -27.91
C MET A 25 6.57 -0.23 -27.68
N ALA A 26 5.58 -0.18 -26.79
CA ALA A 26 4.84 1.02 -26.46
C ALA A 26 5.69 2.07 -25.73
N ALA A 27 6.55 1.64 -24.80
CA ALA A 27 7.53 2.48 -24.14
C ALA A 27 8.59 3.03 -25.13
N GLY A 28 8.84 2.32 -26.23
CA GLY A 28 9.82 2.70 -27.25
C GLY A 28 11.25 2.52 -26.76
N VAL A 29 11.50 1.46 -25.99
CA VAL A 29 12.82 1.15 -25.40
C VAL A 29 13.36 -0.18 -25.92
N SER A 30 14.67 -0.38 -25.82
CA SER A 30 15.32 -1.66 -26.12
C SER A 30 14.90 -2.74 -25.12
N ASP A 31 15.15 -4.00 -25.46
CA ASP A 31 14.86 -5.13 -24.56
C ASP A 31 15.66 -5.04 -23.26
N ASP A 32 16.95 -4.72 -23.35
CA ASP A 32 17.82 -4.49 -22.19
C ASP A 32 17.31 -3.34 -21.30
N ALA A 33 16.89 -2.22 -21.90
CA ALA A 33 16.34 -1.10 -21.16
C ALA A 33 14.99 -1.45 -20.49
N PHE A 34 14.14 -2.25 -21.15
CA PHE A 34 12.91 -2.73 -20.54
C PHE A 34 13.17 -3.64 -19.33
N ARG A 35 14.09 -4.61 -19.48
CA ARG A 35 14.48 -5.54 -18.42
C ARG A 35 15.12 -4.84 -17.22
N LYS A 36 15.88 -3.76 -17.44
CA LYS A 36 16.53 -2.99 -16.36
C LYS A 36 15.62 -1.97 -15.69
N THR A 37 14.68 -1.38 -16.43
CA THR A 37 13.94 -0.20 -15.95
C THR A 37 12.47 -0.50 -15.64
N TYR A 38 11.80 -1.38 -16.40
CA TYR A 38 10.36 -1.60 -16.26
C TYR A 38 10.03 -2.93 -15.56
N ALA A 39 10.67 -4.01 -16.01
CA ALA A 39 10.44 -5.35 -15.48
C ALA A 39 10.63 -5.47 -13.95
N PRO A 40 11.65 -4.83 -13.32
CA PRO A 40 11.83 -4.93 -11.88
C PRO A 40 10.65 -4.38 -11.07
N HIS A 41 9.96 -3.36 -11.57
CA HIS A 41 8.78 -2.80 -10.91
C HIS A 41 7.55 -3.71 -11.04
N LEU A 42 7.41 -4.42 -12.17
CA LEU A 42 6.36 -5.43 -12.36
C LEU A 42 6.62 -6.67 -11.48
N LEU A 43 7.87 -7.13 -11.38
CA LEU A 43 8.23 -8.20 -10.44
C LEU A 43 8.03 -7.77 -8.99
N ARG A 44 8.39 -6.52 -8.65
CA ARG A 44 8.13 -5.93 -7.33
C ARG A 44 6.63 -5.96 -7.04
N LEU A 45 5.79 -5.53 -7.97
CA LEU A 45 4.34 -5.59 -7.83
C LEU A 45 3.89 -7.03 -7.60
N ALA A 46 4.30 -7.99 -8.43
CA ALA A 46 3.97 -9.41 -8.26
C ALA A 46 4.35 -9.92 -6.85
N ARG A 47 5.50 -9.50 -6.33
CA ARG A 47 5.96 -9.83 -4.97
C ARG A 47 5.11 -9.18 -3.86
N VAL A 48 4.61 -7.96 -4.07
CA VAL A 48 3.77 -7.24 -3.09
C VAL A 48 2.32 -7.69 -3.14
N VAL A 49 1.70 -7.75 -4.32
CA VAL A 49 0.27 -8.03 -4.43
C VAL A 49 -0.04 -9.50 -4.52
N GLN A 50 0.93 -10.37 -4.86
CA GLN A 50 0.72 -11.81 -4.97
C GLN A 50 -0.60 -12.12 -5.71
N ARG A 51 -1.41 -13.02 -5.14
CA ARG A 51 -2.69 -13.44 -5.72
C ARG A 51 -3.88 -12.58 -5.27
N LEU A 52 -3.64 -11.36 -4.79
CA LEU A 52 -4.72 -10.49 -4.33
C LEU A 52 -5.66 -10.12 -5.48
N PRO A 53 -6.97 -10.03 -5.22
CA PRO A 53 -7.90 -9.40 -6.16
C PRO A 53 -7.68 -7.88 -6.13
N LEU A 54 -8.30 -7.15 -7.07
CA LEU A 54 -8.15 -5.69 -7.13
C LEU A 54 -9.25 -4.98 -6.33
N SER A 55 -10.51 -5.25 -6.69
CA SER A 55 -11.68 -4.62 -6.08
C SER A 55 -12.92 -5.51 -6.24
N PRO A 56 -13.99 -5.28 -5.44
CA PRO A 56 -15.22 -6.06 -5.58
C PRO A 56 -15.88 -5.93 -6.96
N ASN A 57 -15.72 -4.77 -7.60
CA ASN A 57 -16.43 -4.41 -8.84
C ASN A 57 -15.59 -4.61 -10.11
N ALA A 58 -14.28 -4.80 -9.98
CA ALA A 58 -13.36 -5.04 -11.08
C ALA A 58 -12.22 -5.94 -10.62
N PHE A 59 -12.00 -7.04 -11.35
CA PHE A 59 -11.05 -8.10 -11.00
C PHE A 59 -11.23 -8.66 -9.57
N PRO A 60 -12.41 -9.21 -9.22
CA PRO A 60 -12.70 -9.67 -7.86
C PRO A 60 -12.08 -11.04 -7.51
N LEU A 61 -11.58 -11.76 -8.52
CA LEU A 61 -11.00 -13.10 -8.38
C LEU A 61 -9.51 -13.03 -8.00
N PRO A 62 -8.93 -14.14 -7.49
CA PRO A 62 -7.48 -14.25 -7.31
C PRO A 62 -6.71 -13.79 -8.55
N ASP A 63 -5.50 -13.29 -8.31
CA ASP A 63 -4.60 -12.76 -9.34
C ASP A 63 -5.18 -11.52 -10.08
N GLY A 64 -6.27 -10.95 -9.57
CA GLY A 64 -6.96 -9.82 -10.18
C GLY A 64 -6.10 -8.56 -10.25
N ALA A 65 -5.34 -8.26 -9.19
CA ALA A 65 -4.49 -7.08 -9.14
C ALA A 65 -3.37 -7.12 -10.19
N ILE A 66 -2.67 -8.26 -10.32
CA ILE A 66 -1.57 -8.40 -11.29
C ILE A 66 -2.06 -8.43 -12.74
N ARG A 67 -3.21 -9.04 -13.01
CA ARG A 67 -3.83 -9.03 -14.35
C ARG A 67 -4.23 -7.62 -14.78
N CYS A 68 -4.88 -6.88 -13.87
CA CYS A 68 -5.23 -5.49 -14.11
C CYS A 68 -3.98 -4.64 -14.35
N ALA A 69 -2.92 -4.85 -13.56
CA ALA A 69 -1.65 -4.13 -13.72
C ALA A 69 -1.02 -4.38 -15.08
N SER A 70 -0.94 -5.65 -15.48
CA SER A 70 -0.35 -6.10 -16.74
C SER A 70 -1.04 -5.45 -17.93
N TYR A 71 -2.37 -5.54 -17.98
CA TYR A 71 -3.10 -4.97 -19.10
C TYR A 71 -3.19 -3.44 -19.04
N GLY A 72 -3.35 -2.86 -17.84
CA GLY A 72 -3.42 -1.41 -17.62
C GLY A 72 -2.13 -0.68 -17.96
N CYS A 73 -0.97 -1.23 -17.59
CA CYS A 73 0.32 -0.66 -17.94
C CYS A 73 0.54 -0.67 -19.47
N LEU A 74 0.15 -1.75 -20.15
CA LEU A 74 0.22 -1.83 -21.61
C LEU A 74 -0.66 -0.77 -22.27
N LEU A 75 -1.93 -0.66 -21.87
CA LEU A 75 -2.85 0.31 -22.46
C LEU A 75 -2.42 1.75 -22.19
N ALA A 76 -1.98 2.05 -20.96
CA ALA A 76 -1.47 3.37 -20.62
C ALA A 76 -0.27 3.75 -21.50
N LEU A 77 0.71 2.86 -21.67
CA LEU A 77 1.86 3.10 -22.53
C LEU A 77 1.45 3.29 -23.99
N ARG A 78 0.51 2.50 -24.52
CA ARG A 78 0.00 2.66 -25.90
C ARG A 78 -0.68 4.01 -26.10
N LEU A 79 -1.51 4.43 -25.16
CA LEU A 79 -2.15 5.76 -25.22
C LEU A 79 -1.12 6.89 -25.14
N ALA A 80 -0.02 6.69 -24.41
CA ALA A 80 1.03 7.70 -24.26
C ALA A 80 1.85 7.94 -25.53
N GLN A 81 1.84 7.01 -26.49
CA GLN A 81 2.59 7.16 -27.75
C GLN A 81 2.14 8.40 -28.56
N ASN A 82 0.85 8.74 -28.47
CA ASN A 82 0.25 9.85 -29.19
C ASN A 82 -0.08 11.05 -28.28
N ALA A 83 0.26 10.97 -26.99
CA ALA A 83 -0.06 12.01 -26.03
C ALA A 83 0.98 13.15 -26.06
N ILE A 84 0.50 14.39 -26.05
CA ILE A 84 1.34 15.57 -25.86
C ILE A 84 1.35 15.89 -24.37
N PHE A 85 2.47 15.61 -23.72
CA PHE A 85 2.73 16.04 -22.35
C PHE A 85 3.34 17.43 -22.35
N ALA A 86 3.12 18.17 -21.26
CA ALA A 86 3.62 19.53 -21.10
C ALA A 86 3.33 20.47 -22.30
N PRO A 87 2.05 20.66 -22.69
CA PRO A 87 1.70 21.38 -23.93
C PRO A 87 2.18 22.84 -23.96
N ASP A 88 2.26 23.47 -22.80
CA ASP A 88 2.76 24.82 -22.53
C ASP A 88 4.30 24.93 -22.55
N ALA A 89 5.04 23.82 -22.50
CA ALA A 89 6.50 23.83 -22.57
C ALA A 89 7.01 23.97 -24.01
N GLY A 90 8.16 24.63 -24.20
CA GLY A 90 8.84 24.71 -25.50
C GLY A 90 9.27 23.34 -26.04
N SER A 91 9.48 23.25 -27.36
CA SER A 91 9.81 21.97 -28.05
C SER A 91 11.06 21.28 -27.48
N ALA A 92 12.10 22.03 -27.13
CA ALA A 92 13.33 21.50 -26.54
C ALA A 92 13.06 20.80 -25.19
N LEU A 93 12.37 21.48 -24.27
CA LEU A 93 12.00 20.92 -22.97
C LEU A 93 11.06 19.72 -23.12
N ARG A 94 10.08 19.76 -24.03
CA ARG A 94 9.20 18.60 -24.28
C ARG A 94 9.98 17.36 -24.73
N ARG A 95 10.99 17.51 -25.59
CA ARG A 95 11.84 16.40 -26.02
C ARG A 95 12.63 15.80 -24.86
N GLU A 96 13.13 16.63 -23.96
CA GLU A 96 13.83 16.19 -22.74
C GLU A 96 12.91 15.46 -21.76
N LEU A 97 11.68 15.96 -21.57
CA LEU A 97 10.73 15.37 -20.62
C LEU A 97 10.03 14.12 -21.15
N THR A 98 9.95 13.92 -22.47
CA THR A 98 9.19 12.81 -23.08
C THR A 98 9.59 11.42 -22.54
N PRO A 99 10.88 11.05 -22.44
CA PRO A 99 11.27 9.77 -21.84
C PRO A 99 10.82 9.64 -20.38
N GLN A 100 10.90 10.73 -19.60
CA GLN A 100 10.46 10.74 -18.20
C GLN A 100 8.94 10.56 -18.09
N TYR A 101 8.16 11.26 -18.93
CA TYR A 101 6.71 11.10 -18.98
C TYR A 101 6.28 9.68 -19.36
N ARG A 102 6.97 9.03 -20.31
CA ARG A 102 6.66 7.63 -20.67
C ARG A 102 6.85 6.68 -19.50
N PHE A 103 7.95 6.82 -18.76
CA PHE A 103 8.15 6.02 -17.56
C PHE A 103 7.13 6.39 -16.46
N ALA A 104 6.86 7.68 -16.26
CA ALA A 104 5.90 8.15 -15.27
C ALA A 104 4.47 7.67 -15.54
N VAL A 105 4.05 7.54 -16.82
CA VAL A 105 2.77 6.93 -17.19
C VAL A 105 2.70 5.46 -16.76
N PHE A 106 3.76 4.69 -17.05
CA PHE A 106 3.85 3.31 -16.60
C PHE A 106 3.80 3.21 -15.08
N ALA A 107 4.59 4.04 -14.39
CA ALA A 107 4.62 4.07 -12.93
C ALA A 107 3.29 4.48 -12.33
N ALA A 108 2.61 5.50 -12.87
CA ALA A 108 1.28 5.91 -12.42
C ALA A 108 0.27 4.78 -12.59
N ALA A 109 0.24 4.12 -13.76
CA ALA A 109 -0.63 2.97 -14.01
C ALA A 109 -0.40 1.85 -12.99
N LEU A 110 0.86 1.50 -12.73
CA LEU A 110 1.25 0.54 -11.69
C LEU A 110 0.83 1.01 -10.29
N GLY A 111 1.00 2.31 -10.00
CA GLY A 111 0.66 2.97 -8.76
C GLY A 111 -0.82 2.86 -8.40
N THR A 112 -1.70 3.02 -9.40
CA THR A 112 -3.16 2.85 -9.19
C THR A 112 -3.49 1.47 -8.61
N ILE A 113 -2.73 0.44 -8.95
CA ILE A 113 -2.95 -0.93 -8.46
C ILE A 113 -2.61 -1.04 -6.97
N TYR A 114 -1.48 -0.47 -6.54
CA TYR A 114 -1.12 -0.42 -5.12
C TYR A 114 -2.19 0.32 -4.31
N VAL A 115 -2.66 1.47 -4.83
CA VAL A 115 -3.71 2.28 -4.21
C VAL A 115 -5.02 1.50 -4.09
N ASP A 116 -5.44 0.80 -5.15
CA ASP A 116 -6.67 0.02 -5.12
C ASP A 116 -6.60 -1.14 -4.14
N VAL A 117 -5.50 -1.90 -4.15
CA VAL A 117 -5.32 -3.02 -3.22
C VAL A 117 -5.36 -2.50 -1.79
N TYR A 118 -4.67 -1.39 -1.52
CA TYR A 118 -4.66 -0.76 -0.19
C TYR A 118 -6.05 -0.34 0.29
N ARG A 119 -6.91 0.15 -0.61
CA ARG A 119 -8.25 0.64 -0.27
C ARG A 119 -9.30 -0.44 -0.15
N ASN A 120 -9.19 -1.48 -0.97
CA ASN A 120 -10.26 -2.45 -1.16
C ASN A 120 -9.99 -3.76 -0.41
N VAL A 121 -8.72 -4.10 -0.13
CA VAL A 121 -8.35 -5.45 0.33
C VAL A 121 -7.71 -5.40 1.70
N ARG A 122 -8.30 -6.13 2.65
CA ARG A 122 -7.69 -6.43 3.94
C ARG A 122 -7.00 -7.78 3.86
N VAL A 123 -5.76 -7.82 4.31
CA VAL A 123 -4.95 -9.04 4.34
C VAL A 123 -4.57 -9.35 5.78
N LYS A 124 -4.60 -10.62 6.14
CA LYS A 124 -4.03 -11.13 7.38
C LYS A 124 -2.97 -12.17 7.08
N VAL A 125 -1.81 -12.02 7.70
CA VAL A 125 -0.67 -12.93 7.59
C VAL A 125 -0.29 -13.38 9.01
N GLY A 126 -0.32 -14.69 9.27
CA GLY A 126 -0.08 -15.22 10.62
C GLY A 126 -0.98 -14.60 11.70
N GLY A 127 -2.21 -14.21 11.35
CA GLY A 127 -3.16 -13.53 12.25
C GLY A 127 -3.02 -12.00 12.34
N ASN A 128 -1.90 -11.43 11.91
CA ASN A 128 -1.62 -9.99 11.94
C ASN A 128 -2.13 -9.28 10.68
N SER A 129 -2.51 -8.01 10.80
CA SER A 129 -2.89 -7.19 9.64
C SER A 129 -1.67 -6.93 8.75
N TRP A 130 -1.87 -7.08 7.44
CA TRP A 130 -0.90 -6.71 6.41
C TRP A 130 -1.53 -5.74 5.43
N ASP A 131 -0.75 -4.79 4.94
CA ASP A 131 -1.11 -3.86 3.87
C ASP A 131 0.13 -3.55 3.01
N VAL A 132 -0.07 -2.83 1.90
CA VAL A 132 1.00 -2.55 0.92
C VAL A 132 2.10 -1.63 1.44
N LEU A 133 1.88 -0.93 2.56
CA LEU A 133 2.88 -0.07 3.22
C LEU A 133 3.77 -0.86 4.19
N ASN A 134 3.49 -2.16 4.39
CA ASN A 134 4.29 -3.01 5.24
C ASN A 134 5.75 -3.09 4.73
N GLU A 135 6.70 -3.13 5.65
CA GLU A 135 8.14 -3.27 5.34
C GLU A 135 8.41 -4.51 4.48
N LEU A 136 7.67 -5.59 4.76
CA LEU A 136 7.78 -6.84 4.03
C LEU A 136 6.69 -6.97 2.96
N PRO A 137 7.07 -7.26 1.71
CA PRO A 137 6.13 -7.63 0.66
C PRO A 137 5.30 -8.85 1.06
N LEU A 138 4.06 -8.97 0.56
CA LEU A 138 3.17 -10.06 0.96
C LEU A 138 3.77 -11.45 0.76
N HIS A 139 4.51 -11.64 -0.34
CA HIS A 139 5.24 -12.89 -0.59
C HIS A 139 6.15 -13.26 0.59
N ASP A 140 6.95 -12.31 1.05
CA ASP A 140 7.96 -12.53 2.08
C ASP A 140 7.30 -12.65 3.45
N ALA A 141 6.34 -11.78 3.75
CA ALA A 141 5.57 -11.84 4.99
C ALA A 141 4.85 -13.19 5.15
N ALA A 142 4.18 -13.65 4.09
CA ALA A 142 3.47 -14.93 4.11
C ALA A 142 4.44 -16.11 4.24
N SER A 143 5.57 -16.07 3.53
CA SER A 143 6.59 -17.13 3.59
C SER A 143 7.25 -17.23 4.97
N LEU A 144 7.43 -16.11 5.67
CA LEU A 144 8.02 -16.08 7.01
C LEU A 144 7.03 -16.49 8.12
N ALA A 145 5.74 -16.23 7.96
CA ALA A 145 4.75 -16.47 9.02
C ALA A 145 4.25 -17.92 9.04
N CYS A 146 3.52 -18.34 8.00
CA CYS A 146 2.83 -19.64 7.98
C CYS A 146 2.63 -20.22 6.57
N GLY A 147 3.20 -19.60 5.53
CA GLY A 147 3.04 -20.01 4.14
C GLY A 147 1.65 -19.73 3.55
N GLU A 148 0.80 -18.98 4.26
CA GLU A 148 -0.57 -18.66 3.85
C GLU A 148 -0.97 -17.25 4.31
N TYR A 149 -1.95 -16.66 3.63
CA TYR A 149 -2.55 -15.39 4.01
C TYR A 149 -4.05 -15.38 3.73
N ALA A 150 -4.81 -14.73 4.60
CA ALA A 150 -6.25 -14.58 4.48
C ALA A 150 -6.59 -13.22 3.89
N ILE A 151 -7.54 -13.20 2.96
CA ILE A 151 -8.04 -11.97 2.35
C ILE A 151 -9.52 -11.77 2.67
N ALA A 152 -9.89 -10.51 2.83
CA ALA A 152 -11.26 -10.04 2.95
C ALA A 152 -11.40 -8.66 2.29
N TRP A 153 -12.60 -8.31 1.87
CA TRP A 153 -12.88 -6.96 1.42
C TRP A 153 -12.83 -5.97 2.60
N GLN A 154 -12.38 -4.77 2.31
CA GLN A 154 -12.49 -3.64 3.20
C GLN A 154 -13.95 -3.15 3.21
N PRO A 155 -14.50 -2.75 4.36
CA PRO A 155 -15.83 -2.14 4.39
C PRO A 155 -15.85 -0.86 3.54
N ASP A 156 -16.91 -0.70 2.75
CA ASP A 156 -17.08 0.47 1.90
C ASP A 156 -16.97 1.78 2.70
N GLY A 157 -16.26 2.75 2.12
CA GLY A 157 -16.13 4.10 2.70
C GLY A 157 -15.10 4.24 3.81
N LEU A 158 -14.44 3.16 4.26
CA LEU A 158 -13.41 3.25 5.31
C LEU A 158 -12.15 4.00 4.83
N LEU A 159 -11.74 3.78 3.57
CA LEU A 159 -10.64 4.50 2.92
C LEU A 159 -11.17 5.17 1.66
N SER A 160 -11.59 6.42 1.79
CA SER A 160 -12.02 7.25 0.66
C SER A 160 -10.84 7.75 -0.16
N ALA A 161 -11.15 8.34 -1.33
CA ALA A 161 -10.13 8.88 -2.20
C ALA A 161 -9.34 10.02 -1.50
N ASN A 162 -8.04 9.81 -1.28
CA ASN A 162 -7.15 10.76 -0.61
C ASN A 162 -5.81 10.85 -1.38
N PRO A 163 -5.59 11.92 -2.16
CA PRO A 163 -4.39 12.06 -2.99
C PRO A 163 -3.07 12.02 -2.21
N GLN A 164 -3.05 12.53 -0.97
CA GLN A 164 -1.85 12.51 -0.13
C GLN A 164 -1.51 11.08 0.30
N LEU A 165 -2.51 10.32 0.71
CA LEU A 165 -2.35 8.91 1.09
C LEU A 165 -1.94 8.07 -0.13
N ASP A 166 -2.50 8.36 -1.30
CA ASP A 166 -2.16 7.64 -2.53
C ASP A 166 -0.74 7.89 -2.98
N ALA A 167 -0.29 9.14 -2.90
CA ALA A 167 1.09 9.47 -3.15
C ALA A 167 2.01 8.72 -2.17
N MET A 168 1.64 8.61 -0.90
CA MET A 168 2.43 7.86 0.10
C MET A 168 2.50 6.36 -0.24
N VAL A 169 1.36 5.74 -0.58
CA VAL A 169 1.28 4.34 -1.04
C VAL A 169 2.13 4.13 -2.29
N PHE A 170 1.98 4.98 -3.29
CA PHE A 170 2.75 4.91 -4.52
C PHE A 170 4.26 5.03 -4.27
N MET A 171 4.68 6.01 -3.46
CA MET A 171 6.10 6.24 -3.19
C MET A 171 6.75 5.07 -2.45
N SER A 172 6.00 4.36 -1.61
CA SER A 172 6.49 3.15 -0.92
C SER A 172 6.84 1.99 -1.88
N ALA A 173 6.28 2.00 -3.09
CA ALA A 173 6.56 0.98 -4.11
C ALA A 173 7.94 1.14 -4.78
N PHE A 174 8.62 2.27 -4.57
CA PHE A 174 9.89 2.61 -5.20
C PHE A 174 11.00 2.80 -4.15
N PRO A 175 12.27 2.47 -4.49
CA PRO A 175 13.38 2.70 -3.58
C PRO A 175 13.53 4.19 -3.22
N PRO A 176 14.02 4.50 -2.01
CA PRO A 176 14.37 5.87 -1.63
C PRO A 176 15.31 6.51 -2.66
N GLY A 177 15.04 7.76 -3.02
CA GLY A 177 15.83 8.50 -4.00
C GLY A 177 15.48 8.21 -5.47
N PHE A 178 14.74 7.16 -5.82
CA PHE A 178 14.47 6.79 -7.23
C PHE A 178 14.00 7.97 -8.11
N TRP A 179 13.20 8.87 -7.54
CA TRP A 179 12.59 10.00 -8.24
C TRP A 179 13.49 11.25 -8.35
N HIS A 180 14.70 11.24 -7.77
CA HIS A 180 15.55 12.44 -7.63
C HIS A 180 15.98 13.07 -8.97
N ARG A 181 15.94 12.31 -10.07
CA ARG A 181 16.33 12.75 -11.42
C ARG A 181 15.15 13.21 -12.27
N PHE A 182 13.92 13.01 -11.78
CA PHE A 182 12.74 13.39 -12.51
C PHE A 182 12.49 14.88 -12.35
N HIS A 183 12.12 15.52 -13.45
CA HIS A 183 11.70 16.90 -13.44
C HIS A 183 10.44 17.05 -12.56
N LEU A 184 10.41 18.08 -11.71
CA LEU A 184 9.34 18.28 -10.72
C LEU A 184 7.94 18.25 -11.36
N ARG A 185 7.80 18.83 -12.54
CA ARG A 185 6.55 18.80 -13.31
C ARG A 185 6.05 17.38 -13.61
N VAL A 186 6.95 16.48 -14.03
CA VAL A 186 6.59 15.09 -14.34
C VAL A 186 6.07 14.41 -13.07
N LEU A 187 6.71 14.66 -11.92
CA LEU A 187 6.28 14.14 -10.63
C LEU A 187 4.92 14.68 -10.19
N GLN A 188 4.65 15.97 -10.41
CA GLN A 188 3.35 16.59 -10.12
C GLN A 188 2.23 15.96 -10.96
N ASP A 189 2.43 15.87 -12.29
CA ASP A 189 1.45 15.25 -13.19
C ASP A 189 1.20 13.78 -12.85
N MET A 190 2.26 13.05 -12.46
CA MET A 190 2.20 11.66 -12.04
C MET A 190 1.43 11.47 -10.73
N ALA A 191 1.71 12.28 -9.70
CA ALA A 191 1.01 12.22 -8.43
C ALA A 191 -0.49 12.47 -8.59
N LEU A 192 -0.85 13.45 -9.44
CA LEU A 192 -2.23 13.75 -9.79
C LEU A 192 -2.93 12.60 -10.54
N ALA A 193 -2.17 11.78 -11.27
CA ALA A 193 -2.69 10.67 -12.06
C ALA A 193 -2.91 9.36 -11.26
N LEU A 194 -2.47 9.28 -9.99
CA LEU A 194 -2.66 8.08 -9.14
C LEU A 194 -4.11 7.83 -8.73
N SER A 195 -4.90 8.90 -8.61
CA SER A 195 -6.33 8.84 -8.31
C SER A 195 -7.07 9.87 -9.19
N PRO A 196 -7.28 9.55 -10.48
CA PRO A 196 -7.99 10.47 -11.36
C PRO A 196 -9.43 10.59 -10.88
N ALA A 197 -9.82 11.78 -10.43
CA ALA A 197 -11.18 12.06 -10.03
C ALA A 197 -12.09 12.00 -11.28
N LYS A 198 -13.21 11.27 -11.20
CA LYS A 198 -14.13 11.06 -12.34
C LYS A 198 -14.65 12.37 -12.97
N ASN A 199 -14.68 13.47 -12.20
CA ASN A 199 -15.23 14.76 -12.60
C ASN A 199 -14.29 15.94 -12.26
N ALA A 200 -12.98 15.79 -12.46
CA ALA A 200 -12.07 16.92 -12.23
C ALA A 200 -12.36 18.06 -13.23
N LEU A 201 -12.56 19.28 -12.73
CA LEU A 201 -12.78 20.50 -13.52
C LEU A 201 -11.64 20.78 -14.52
N SER A 202 -10.43 20.34 -14.19
CA SER A 202 -9.26 20.38 -15.05
C SER A 202 -8.43 19.12 -14.82
N GLU A 203 -8.24 18.31 -15.86
CA GLU A 203 -7.37 17.14 -15.83
C GLU A 203 -6.09 17.42 -16.63
N THR A 204 -4.95 17.00 -16.10
CA THR A 204 -3.72 16.94 -16.88
C THR A 204 -3.84 15.87 -17.98
N PRO A 205 -3.05 15.96 -19.06
CA PRO A 205 -3.03 14.91 -20.08
C PRO A 205 -2.74 13.51 -19.51
N MET A 206 -1.89 13.42 -18.48
CA MET A 206 -1.58 12.16 -17.82
C MET A 206 -2.78 11.61 -17.02
N GLN A 207 -3.47 12.45 -16.26
CA GLN A 207 -4.69 12.04 -15.52
C GLN A 207 -5.74 11.47 -16.46
N LYS A 208 -6.06 12.19 -17.53
CA LYS A 208 -7.04 11.75 -18.53
C LYS A 208 -6.62 10.41 -19.14
N LEU A 209 -5.35 10.27 -19.50
CA LEU A 209 -4.81 9.05 -20.08
C LEU A 209 -4.92 7.85 -19.14
N ILE A 210 -4.50 8.00 -17.87
CA ILE A 210 -4.56 6.90 -16.88
C ILE A 210 -6.01 6.52 -16.60
N ARG A 211 -6.90 7.50 -16.47
CA ARG A 211 -8.34 7.25 -16.32
C ARG A 211 -8.91 6.46 -17.50
N THR A 212 -8.65 6.90 -18.73
CA THR A 212 -9.11 6.21 -19.94
C THR A 212 -8.52 4.82 -20.07
N ALA A 213 -7.23 4.63 -19.75
CA ALA A 213 -6.62 3.29 -19.75
C ALA A 213 -7.37 2.36 -18.80
N ARG A 214 -7.61 2.83 -17.57
CA ARG A 214 -8.27 2.07 -16.52
C ARG A 214 -9.73 1.73 -16.85
N GLU A 215 -10.50 2.70 -17.33
CA GLU A 215 -11.88 2.50 -17.78
C GLU A 215 -11.95 1.38 -18.82
N LYS A 216 -11.07 1.41 -19.83
CA LYS A 216 -10.98 0.36 -20.87
C LYS A 216 -10.60 -1.01 -20.31
N VAL A 217 -9.66 -1.08 -19.37
CA VAL A 217 -9.31 -2.35 -18.72
C VAL A 217 -10.50 -2.93 -17.97
N PHE A 218 -11.25 -2.09 -17.27
CA PHE A 218 -12.40 -2.51 -16.47
C PHE A 218 -13.58 -2.94 -17.34
N GLU A 219 -13.84 -2.21 -18.43
CA GLU A 219 -14.82 -2.59 -19.45
C GLU A 219 -14.49 -3.96 -20.04
N LEU A 220 -13.24 -4.19 -20.44
CA LEU A 220 -12.83 -5.46 -21.03
C LEU A 220 -12.91 -6.64 -20.06
N GLU A 221 -12.56 -6.45 -18.79
CA GLU A 221 -12.75 -7.49 -17.77
C GLU A 221 -14.24 -7.76 -17.52
N SER A 222 -15.07 -6.72 -17.49
CA SER A 222 -16.52 -6.85 -17.33
C SER A 222 -17.12 -7.65 -18.50
N SER A 223 -16.72 -7.35 -19.73
CA SER A 223 -17.12 -8.11 -20.92
C SER A 223 -16.62 -9.56 -20.87
N ARG A 224 -15.39 -9.81 -20.42
CA ARG A 224 -14.84 -11.17 -20.26
C ARG A 224 -15.62 -11.99 -19.25
N ILE A 225 -16.02 -11.38 -18.13
CA ILE A 225 -16.85 -12.03 -17.11
C ILE A 225 -18.24 -12.35 -17.66
N ALA A 226 -18.88 -11.42 -18.37
CA ALA A 226 -20.19 -11.62 -18.98
C ALA A 226 -20.17 -12.77 -20.02
N GLN A 227 -19.21 -12.77 -20.94
CA GLN A 227 -19.05 -13.83 -21.96
C GLN A 227 -18.82 -15.22 -21.34
N ASN A 228 -18.05 -15.29 -20.25
CA ASN A 228 -17.85 -16.56 -19.55
C ASN A 228 -19.10 -17.04 -18.83
N ALA A 229 -19.94 -16.13 -18.31
CA ALA A 229 -21.20 -16.49 -17.67
C ALA A 229 -22.21 -17.05 -18.69
N GLU A 230 -22.29 -16.45 -19.87
CA GLU A 230 -23.13 -16.93 -20.99
C GLU A 230 -22.68 -18.32 -21.44
N ARG A 231 -21.36 -18.55 -21.60
CA ARG A 231 -20.82 -19.86 -22.01
C ARG A 231 -21.11 -21.01 -21.03
N ILE A 232 -21.27 -20.71 -19.73
CA ILE A 232 -21.63 -21.71 -18.72
C ILE A 232 -23.12 -22.07 -18.81
N GLN A 233 -23.97 -21.14 -19.27
CA GLN A 233 -25.40 -21.38 -19.45
C GLN A 233 -25.71 -22.20 -20.71
N ASP A 234 -24.84 -22.14 -21.73
CA ASP A 234 -24.99 -22.88 -23.00
C ASP A 234 -24.45 -24.32 -22.97
N ILE A 235 -24.11 -24.89 -21.81
CA ILE A 235 -23.82 -26.33 -21.69
C ILE A 235 -25.16 -27.07 -21.81
N PRO A 236 -25.43 -27.81 -22.91
CA PRO A 236 -26.65 -28.59 -23.01
C PRO A 236 -26.59 -29.64 -21.90
N MET A 237 -27.59 -29.67 -21.02
CA MET A 237 -27.81 -30.83 -20.16
C MET A 237 -28.06 -32.01 -21.10
N ALA A 238 -27.03 -32.83 -21.33
CA ALA A 238 -27.17 -34.09 -22.02
C ALA A 238 -28.15 -34.96 -21.23
N ASP A 239 -29.17 -35.42 -21.95
CA ASP A 239 -30.27 -36.25 -21.49
C ASP A 239 -29.83 -37.32 -20.48
N SER A 240 -30.33 -37.21 -19.26
CA SER A 240 -30.48 -38.34 -18.35
C SER A 240 -31.89 -38.90 -18.53
N GLN A 241 -32.11 -39.60 -19.65
CA GLN A 241 -33.23 -40.53 -19.81
C GLN A 241 -32.66 -41.95 -19.86
N ASP A 242 -32.76 -42.67 -18.74
CA ASP A 242 -33.31 -44.03 -18.69
C ASP A 242 -33.25 -44.59 -17.26
N ALA A 243 -34.43 -44.73 -16.63
CA ALA A 243 -34.88 -45.87 -15.83
C ALA A 243 -36.11 -45.49 -14.97
N THR A 244 -37.28 -45.62 -15.59
CA THR A 244 -38.50 -46.26 -15.05
C THR A 244 -38.75 -46.27 -13.53
N GLY A 245 -39.92 -45.76 -13.12
CA GLY A 245 -40.65 -46.41 -12.02
C GLY A 245 -41.60 -45.55 -11.16
N MET A 246 -42.84 -45.41 -11.62
CA MET A 246 -44.09 -45.40 -10.81
C MET A 246 -44.45 -44.23 -9.87
N ALA A 247 -45.62 -43.66 -10.23
CA ALA A 247 -46.75 -43.26 -9.37
C ALA A 247 -46.70 -41.92 -8.59
N ALA A 248 -47.45 -40.94 -9.12
CA ALA A 248 -48.19 -39.91 -8.38
C ALA A 248 -49.51 -40.51 -7.79
N PRO A 249 -50.41 -39.81 -7.03
CA PRO A 249 -50.51 -38.35 -6.85
C PRO A 249 -51.02 -37.82 -5.47
N GLY A 250 -50.96 -36.49 -5.29
CA GLY A 250 -51.80 -35.70 -4.35
C GLY A 250 -51.29 -34.25 -4.26
N LYS A 251 -51.90 -33.25 -4.90
CA LYS A 251 -52.94 -32.33 -4.35
C LYS A 251 -52.62 -31.91 -2.89
N ASP A 252 -52.46 -30.64 -2.53
CA ASP A 252 -53.46 -29.58 -2.74
C ASP A 252 -52.89 -28.15 -2.55
N ASN A 253 -53.69 -27.19 -2.99
CA ASN A 253 -53.55 -25.73 -3.01
C ASN A 253 -53.27 -25.03 -1.66
N GLY A 254 -52.71 -23.81 -1.75
CA GLY A 254 -53.46 -22.64 -1.25
C GLY A 254 -52.84 -21.77 -0.15
N SER A 255 -52.38 -20.59 -0.57
CA SER A 255 -52.58 -19.25 0.03
C SER A 255 -51.93 -18.77 1.34
N GLU A 256 -51.50 -17.50 1.20
CA GLU A 256 -51.59 -16.35 2.12
C GLU A 256 -50.44 -15.96 3.05
N ALA A 257 -49.95 -14.73 2.77
CA ALA A 257 -49.27 -13.83 3.70
C ALA A 257 -50.25 -13.36 4.80
N PRO A 258 -49.74 -12.80 5.92
CA PRO A 258 -49.64 -11.34 5.99
C PRO A 258 -48.47 -10.80 6.85
N ALA A 259 -48.44 -9.47 6.90
CA ALA A 259 -47.39 -8.55 7.29
C ALA A 259 -47.13 -8.36 8.81
N ALA A 260 -45.96 -7.74 9.05
CA ALA A 260 -45.63 -6.74 10.08
C ALA A 260 -45.66 -7.14 11.58
N SER A 261 -44.52 -7.00 12.26
CA SER A 261 -44.22 -5.81 13.10
C SER A 261 -42.94 -5.97 13.94
N THR A 262 -42.11 -4.92 13.91
CA THR A 262 -41.01 -4.62 14.85
C THR A 262 -41.49 -4.39 16.27
N PRO A 263 -40.62 -4.62 17.27
CA PRO A 263 -40.45 -3.59 18.31
C PRO A 263 -38.98 -3.17 18.49
N LYS A 264 -38.79 -1.85 18.55
CA LYS A 264 -37.58 -1.16 19.02
C LYS A 264 -37.50 -1.31 20.54
N SER A 265 -36.34 -1.70 21.08
CA SER A 265 -36.06 -1.59 22.51
C SER A 265 -34.99 -0.51 22.73
N GLN A 266 -35.38 0.54 23.43
CA GLN A 266 -34.54 1.61 23.95
C GLN A 266 -33.95 1.18 25.29
N LEU A 267 -32.63 1.32 25.48
CA LEU A 267 -32.03 1.37 26.82
C LEU A 267 -31.11 2.59 26.92
N LYS A 268 -31.39 3.40 27.95
CA LYS A 268 -30.63 4.57 28.42
C LYS A 268 -29.25 4.17 28.95
N PRO A 269 -28.25 5.07 28.92
CA PRO A 269 -26.98 4.89 29.61
C PRO A 269 -27.06 5.39 31.06
N THR A 270 -26.52 4.60 32.00
CA THR A 270 -26.34 4.98 33.41
C THR A 270 -24.85 5.24 33.67
N HIS A 271 -24.53 6.47 34.06
CA HIS A 271 -23.26 6.88 34.65
C HIS A 271 -23.08 6.26 36.04
N ALA A 272 -21.87 5.81 36.35
CA ALA A 272 -21.40 5.71 37.74
C ALA A 272 -19.90 6.03 37.80
N ASP A 273 -19.61 7.15 38.45
CA ASP A 273 -18.31 7.49 39.03
C ASP A 273 -17.88 6.43 40.06
N ARG A 274 -16.59 6.08 40.09
CA ARG A 274 -15.94 5.63 41.32
C ARG A 274 -14.47 6.04 41.35
N VAL A 275 -14.16 6.82 42.38
CA VAL A 275 -12.86 7.37 42.76
C VAL A 275 -11.96 6.31 43.43
N MET A 276 -10.67 6.32 43.05
CA MET A 276 -9.38 6.07 43.76
C MET A 276 -9.40 5.57 45.23
N ALA A 277 -8.43 4.82 45.80
CA ALA A 277 -7.05 4.34 45.53
C ALA A 277 -6.71 3.24 46.61
N PRO A 278 -5.45 2.81 46.95
CA PRO A 278 -4.12 3.01 46.36
C PRO A 278 -3.20 1.75 46.23
N ALA A 279 -2.07 1.99 45.54
CA ALA A 279 -0.72 1.41 45.68
C ALA A 279 -0.45 -0.09 45.45
N SER A 280 0.21 -0.38 44.33
CA SER A 280 1.39 -1.26 44.32
C SER A 280 2.48 -0.60 43.50
N GLU A 281 3.68 -0.49 44.09
CA GLU A 281 4.88 0.10 43.53
C GLU A 281 5.34 -0.72 42.32
N ALA A 282 4.99 -0.26 41.13
CA ALA A 282 5.66 -0.68 39.91
C ALA A 282 6.89 0.21 39.73
N ILE A 283 8.05 -0.42 39.67
CA ILE A 283 9.31 0.19 39.22
C ILE A 283 9.04 0.82 37.86
N ASN A 284 8.92 2.15 37.82
CA ASN A 284 8.74 2.91 36.59
C ASN A 284 10.00 2.78 35.75
N ASP A 285 9.97 1.92 34.74
CA ASP A 285 10.97 1.88 33.69
C ASP A 285 10.63 3.00 32.67
N PRO A 286 11.31 4.15 32.68
CA PRO A 286 10.97 5.31 31.83
C PRO A 286 11.05 5.00 30.32
N VAL A 287 11.63 3.86 29.96
CA VAL A 287 11.75 3.36 28.58
C VAL A 287 10.43 2.76 28.07
N GLN A 288 9.65 2.10 28.92
CA GLN A 288 8.39 1.45 28.52
C GLN A 288 7.25 2.43 28.24
N ASN A 289 7.35 3.67 28.75
CA ASN A 289 6.39 4.74 28.50
C ASN A 289 6.88 5.80 27.49
N MET A 290 7.96 5.51 26.76
CA MET A 290 8.51 6.45 25.78
C MET A 290 7.54 6.69 24.60
N PRO A 291 7.19 7.97 24.30
CA PRO A 291 6.36 8.32 23.14
C PRO A 291 6.96 7.85 21.82
N LEU A 292 6.10 7.51 20.84
CA LEU A 292 6.48 6.92 19.56
C LEU A 292 7.62 7.70 18.85
N LYS A 293 7.57 9.04 18.90
CA LYS A 293 8.58 9.90 18.25
C LYS A 293 9.99 9.74 18.83
N ALA A 294 10.13 9.55 20.15
CA ALA A 294 11.43 9.34 20.76
C ALA A 294 11.97 7.94 20.55
N ARG A 295 11.08 6.93 20.57
CA ARG A 295 11.46 5.57 20.16
C ARG A 295 11.99 5.55 18.75
N GLN A 296 11.27 6.21 17.83
CA GLN A 296 11.71 6.36 16.44
C GLN A 296 13.04 7.12 16.33
N PHE A 297 13.26 8.18 17.11
CA PHE A 297 14.53 8.90 17.12
C PHE A 297 15.70 8.01 17.58
N PHE A 298 15.59 7.34 18.73
CA PHE A 298 16.67 6.50 19.24
C PHE A 298 16.85 5.22 18.39
N GLN A 299 15.78 4.70 17.79
CA GLN A 299 15.86 3.59 16.84
C GLN A 299 16.56 4.02 15.54
N ALA A 300 16.23 5.20 14.99
CA ALA A 300 16.92 5.75 13.83
C ALA A 300 18.40 6.01 14.13
N LEU A 301 18.70 6.54 15.32
CA LEU A 301 20.07 6.76 15.79
C LEU A 301 20.87 5.45 15.86
N MET A 302 20.27 4.37 16.33
CA MET A 302 20.92 3.05 16.41
C MET A 302 21.05 2.32 15.06
N MET A 303 20.18 2.64 14.10
CA MET A 303 20.19 2.05 12.75
C MET A 303 21.05 2.85 11.77
N ASP A 304 21.66 3.94 12.22
CA ASP A 304 22.57 4.75 11.42
C ASP A 304 23.86 3.98 11.11
N GLU A 305 24.31 4.01 9.85
CA GLU A 305 25.56 3.37 9.43
C GLU A 305 26.78 3.87 10.21
N GLN A 306 26.74 5.10 10.72
CA GLN A 306 27.78 5.71 11.54
C GLN A 306 27.57 5.51 13.05
N TRP A 307 26.53 4.80 13.47
CA TRP A 307 26.28 4.49 14.88
C TRP A 307 27.51 3.92 15.62
N PRO A 308 28.32 3.00 15.04
CA PRO A 308 29.52 2.48 15.70
C PRO A 308 30.57 3.55 16.04
N GLN A 309 30.65 4.63 15.25
CA GLN A 309 31.55 5.76 15.48
C GLN A 309 30.90 6.83 16.38
N MET A 310 29.59 6.98 16.32
CA MET A 310 28.83 7.93 17.13
C MET A 310 28.76 7.49 18.59
N ARG A 311 28.55 6.19 18.85
CA ARG A 311 28.52 5.65 20.22
C ARG A 311 29.81 5.90 21.00
N GLU A 312 30.96 5.97 20.34
CA GLU A 312 32.26 6.28 20.99
C GLU A 312 32.32 7.70 21.56
N LYS A 313 31.48 8.61 21.05
CA LYS A 313 31.36 9.99 21.53
C LYS A 313 30.31 10.13 22.64
N ILE A 314 29.64 9.04 23.01
CA ILE A 314 28.69 9.01 24.12
C ILE A 314 29.43 8.63 25.39
N ILE A 315 29.35 9.48 26.41
CA ILE A 315 29.97 9.22 27.71
C ILE A 315 28.91 8.67 28.65
N VAL A 316 29.05 7.41 29.06
CA VAL A 316 28.16 6.76 30.02
C VAL A 316 28.77 6.87 31.42
N ASN A 317 28.08 7.56 32.32
CA ASN A 317 28.39 7.60 33.75
C ASN A 317 27.28 6.90 34.53
N LYS A 318 27.53 6.61 35.81
CA LYS A 318 26.53 5.99 36.70
C LYS A 318 25.26 6.85 36.85
N ASP A 319 25.41 8.16 36.76
CA ASP A 319 24.33 9.12 37.03
C ASP A 319 23.71 9.73 35.76
N TYR A 320 24.38 9.64 34.60
CA TYR A 320 23.90 10.25 33.35
C TYR A 320 24.60 9.72 32.11
N ILE A 321 24.00 9.97 30.95
CA ILE A 321 24.59 9.76 29.62
C ILE A 321 24.82 11.10 28.95
N SER A 322 26.04 11.40 28.53
CA SER A 322 26.35 12.62 27.76
C SER A 322 26.28 12.35 26.27
N MET A 323 25.46 13.10 25.54
CA MET A 323 25.31 13.01 24.09
C MET A 323 25.53 14.36 23.40
N PRO A 324 26.35 14.45 22.34
CA PRO A 324 26.56 15.69 21.59
C PRO A 324 25.31 16.18 20.84
N PHE A 325 25.10 17.50 20.77
CA PHE A 325 23.95 18.08 20.01
C PHE A 325 23.98 17.77 18.51
N THR A 326 25.18 17.51 17.96
CA THR A 326 25.36 17.17 16.55
C THR A 326 24.55 15.94 16.12
N PHE A 327 24.15 15.08 17.07
CA PHE A 327 23.35 13.90 16.78
C PHE A 327 21.93 14.28 16.39
N PHE A 328 21.32 15.24 17.08
CA PHE A 328 19.97 15.72 16.76
C PHE A 328 19.93 16.48 15.42
N GLY A 329 20.97 17.26 15.12
CA GLY A 329 21.09 18.00 13.87
C GLY A 329 21.14 17.10 12.62
N ARG A 330 21.71 15.90 12.74
CA ARG A 330 21.78 14.94 11.62
C ARG A 330 20.41 14.41 11.20
N TYR A 331 19.46 14.32 12.12
CA TYR A 331 18.09 13.87 11.83
C TYR A 331 17.12 15.03 11.61
N GLY A 332 17.63 16.21 11.24
CA GLY A 332 16.82 17.37 10.90
C GLY A 332 15.99 17.92 12.07
N GLN A 333 16.34 17.58 13.32
CA GLN A 333 15.66 18.11 14.50
C GLN A 333 16.36 19.39 14.95
N PRO A 334 15.68 20.56 14.93
CA PRO A 334 16.19 21.78 15.54
C PRO A 334 16.54 21.54 17.01
N MET A 335 17.66 22.09 17.47
CA MET A 335 18.14 21.91 18.85
C MET A 335 17.12 22.35 19.91
N THR A 336 16.37 23.40 19.63
CA THR A 336 15.27 23.88 20.49
C THR A 336 14.19 22.81 20.63
N GLN A 337 13.77 22.21 19.51
CA GLN A 337 12.79 21.14 19.48
C GLN A 337 13.31 19.88 20.17
N ALA A 338 14.57 19.49 19.94
CA ALA A 338 15.17 18.32 20.58
C ALA A 338 15.24 18.45 22.11
N VAL A 339 15.63 19.62 22.62
CA VAL A 339 15.68 19.88 24.07
C VAL A 339 14.27 19.90 24.67
N GLU A 340 13.31 20.51 24.00
CA GLU A 340 11.91 20.52 24.44
C GLU A 340 11.33 19.10 24.46
N MET A 341 11.56 18.32 23.40
CA MET A 341 11.22 16.90 23.32
C MET A 341 11.76 16.14 24.54
N LEU A 342 13.08 16.23 24.80
CA LEU A 342 13.73 15.53 25.91
C LEU A 342 13.24 15.99 27.29
N LYS A 343 12.90 17.28 27.45
CA LYS A 343 12.29 17.82 28.67
C LYS A 343 10.87 17.30 28.89
N THR A 344 10.02 17.30 27.85
CA THR A 344 8.64 16.78 27.93
C THR A 344 8.61 15.29 28.29
N MET A 345 9.73 14.58 28.09
CA MET A 345 9.85 13.15 28.38
C MET A 345 10.55 12.84 29.69
N ASP A 346 10.92 13.84 30.49
CA ASP A 346 11.76 13.67 31.69
C ASP A 346 13.07 12.89 31.43
N LEU A 347 13.56 12.92 30.18
CA LEU A 347 14.79 12.26 29.77
C LEU A 347 16.00 13.18 29.88
N LEU A 348 15.79 14.50 30.00
CA LEU A 348 16.84 15.50 30.13
C LEU A 348 17.15 15.77 31.60
N ILE A 349 18.38 15.48 32.03
CA ILE A 349 18.91 15.91 33.33
C ILE A 349 19.40 17.35 33.24
N GLU A 350 20.24 17.65 32.26
CA GLU A 350 20.90 18.96 32.15
C GLU A 350 21.27 19.27 30.69
N LYS A 351 21.18 20.55 30.31
CA LYS A 351 21.63 21.06 29.02
C LYS A 351 22.96 21.79 29.21
N LYS A 352 24.03 21.35 28.55
CA LYS A 352 25.31 22.07 28.45
C LYS A 352 25.42 22.80 27.11
N GLU A 353 26.50 23.56 26.88
CA GLU A 353 26.68 24.32 25.62
C GLU A 353 26.76 23.42 24.37
N LYS A 354 27.36 22.23 24.47
CA LYS A 354 27.62 21.34 23.32
C LYS A 354 27.03 19.93 23.46
N GLU A 355 26.48 19.60 24.63
CA GLU A 355 26.01 18.25 24.97
C GLU A 355 24.73 18.30 25.81
N VAL A 356 23.94 17.22 25.74
CA VAL A 356 22.82 16.95 26.66
C VAL A 356 23.19 15.81 27.60
N ARG A 357 22.83 15.98 28.87
CA ARG A 357 22.89 14.91 29.87
C ARG A 357 21.52 14.27 29.98
N LEU A 358 21.47 12.99 29.67
CA LEU A 358 20.27 12.18 29.65
C LEU A 358 20.23 11.20 30.82
N VAL A 359 19.03 10.74 31.16
CA VAL A 359 18.83 9.75 32.22
C VAL A 359 19.60 8.44 31.94
N PRO A 360 20.21 7.82 32.98
CA PRO A 360 21.06 6.65 32.81
C PRO A 360 20.32 5.41 32.29
N GLN A 361 19.00 5.31 32.50
CA GLN A 361 18.17 4.21 31.97
C GLN A 361 18.19 4.12 30.44
N LEU A 362 18.52 5.21 29.74
CA LEU A 362 18.61 5.22 28.28
C LEU A 362 19.82 4.41 27.76
N ALA A 363 20.76 4.02 28.64
CA ALA A 363 21.94 3.25 28.26
C ALA A 363 21.57 1.84 27.78
N SER A 364 20.54 1.23 28.39
CA SER A 364 20.01 -0.06 27.96
C SER A 364 19.34 0.03 26.59
N VAL A 365 18.61 1.12 26.33
CA VAL A 365 17.95 1.40 25.04
C VAL A 365 18.96 1.54 23.92
N LEU A 366 20.04 2.29 24.18
CA LEU A 366 21.10 2.56 23.21
C LEU A 366 22.13 1.42 23.11
N LYS A 367 21.95 0.31 23.83
CA LYS A 367 22.89 -0.82 23.89
C LYS A 367 24.32 -0.36 24.20
N LEU A 368 24.45 0.58 25.14
CA LEU A 368 25.73 1.14 25.58
C LEU A 368 26.34 0.38 26.78
N VAL A 369 25.61 -0.61 27.32
CA VAL A 369 26.00 -1.50 28.42
C VAL A 369 25.79 -2.94 27.99
#